data_AF-A0A1B8HRZ1-F1
#
_entry.id   AF-A0A1B8HRZ1-F1
#
_cell.length_a   1.000
_cell.length_b   1.000
_cell.length_c   1.000
_cell.angle_alpha   90.00
_cell.angle_beta   90.00
_cell.angle_gamma   90.00
#
_symmetry.space_group_name_H-M   'P 1'
#
loop_
_entity.id
_entity.type
_entity.pdbx_description
1 polymer ?
#
loop_
_entity_poly.entity_id
_entity_poly.type
_entity_poly.pdbx_seq_one_letter_code
_entity_poly.pdbx_strand_id
1 'polypeptide(L)' 'MTVIIYSKPDCVQCNATYQMLGRKNIPFSVIDITQDEQAYQHVRTLGYQQVPVVVAGQESWAGFRPDKLAALG' A
#
# COMPACT_ATOMS: atom_id res chain seq x y z
N MET A 1 -11.08 -8.12 -6.41
CA MET A 1 -10.67 -6.76 -6.03
C MET A 1 -9.16 -6.67 -6.16
N THR A 2 -8.63 -5.63 -6.80
CA THR A 2 -7.18 -5.47 -6.96
C THR A 2 -6.66 -4.56 -5.84
N VAL A 3 -5.67 -5.05 -5.07
CA VAL A 3 -4.96 -4.26 -4.05
C VAL A 3 -3.56 -3.95 -4.57
N ILE A 4 -3.21 -2.67 -4.60
CA ILE A 4 -1.87 -2.18 -4.96
C ILE A 4 -1.27 -1.50 -3.74
N ILE A 5 -0.01 -1.80 -3.44
CA ILE A 5 0.73 -1.22 -2.34
C ILE A 5 1.97 -0.51 -2.88
N TYR A 6 1.97 0.81 -2.80
CA TYR A 6 3.16 1.61 -3.04
C TYR A 6 4.02 1.59 -1.77
N SER A 7 5.26 1.17 -1.90
CA SER A 7 6.18 0.91 -0.80
C SER A 7 7.59 1.41 -1.11
N LYS A 8 8.47 1.30 -0.12
CA LYS A 8 9.92 1.41 -0.26
C LYS A 8 10.64 0.31 0.52
N PRO A 9 11.94 0.06 0.26
CA PRO A 9 12.76 -0.85 1.08
C PRO A 9 12.81 -0.42 2.55
N ASP A 10 13.07 -1.38 3.44
CA ASP A 10 13.26 -1.15 4.89
C ASP A 10 12.11 -0.40 5.57
N CYS A 11 10.88 -0.61 5.09
CA CYS A 11 9.67 0.03 5.59
C CYS A 11 8.89 -0.92 6.53
N VAL A 12 9.00 -0.72 7.84
CA VAL A 12 8.30 -1.53 8.86
C VAL A 12 6.78 -1.54 8.66
N GLN A 13 6.18 -0.39 8.34
CA GLN A 13 4.74 -0.29 8.11
C GLN A 13 4.28 -1.02 6.83
N CYS A 14 5.14 -1.04 5.80
CA CYS A 14 4.88 -1.76 4.56
C CYS A 14 4.89 -3.27 4.83
N ASN A 15 5.90 -3.75 5.57
CA ASN A 15 5.98 -5.15 5.99
C ASN A 15 4.76 -5.58 6.83
N ALA A 16 4.30 -4.74 7.76
CA ALA A 16 3.10 -5.02 8.55
C ALA A 16 1.84 -5.13 7.66
N THR A 17 1.73 -4.28 6.64
CA THR A 17 0.63 -4.33 5.65
C THR A 17 0.66 -5.63 4.86
N TYR A 18 1.82 -6.05 4.35
CA TYR A 18 1.98 -7.32 3.62
C TYR A 18 1.59 -8.52 4.47
N GLN A 19 2.07 -8.56 5.71
CA GLN A 19 1.77 -9.66 6.62
C GLN A 19 0.27 -9.76 6.91
N MET A 20 -0.42 -8.64 7.12
CA MET A 20 -1.84 -8.64 7.40
C MET A 20 -2.66 -9.10 6.19
N LEU A 21 -2.36 -8.61 4.99
CA LEU A 21 -3.03 -9.04 3.76
C LEU A 21 -2.73 -10.52 3.44
N GLY A 22 -1.48 -10.94 3.64
CA GLY A 22 -1.06 -12.34 3.49
C GLY A 22 -1.80 -13.28 4.43
N ARG A 23 -1.97 -12.91 5.70
CA ARG A 23 -2.79 -13.68 6.67
C ARG A 23 -4.26 -13.79 6.27
N LYS A 24 -4.77 -12.83 5.50
CA LYS A 24 -6.15 -12.82 4.99
C LYS A 24 -6.27 -13.47 3.61
N ASN A 25 -5.20 -14.01 3.03
CA ASN A 25 -5.15 -14.52 1.66
C ASN A 25 -5.66 -13.51 0.61
N ILE A 26 -5.46 -12.20 0.86
CA ILE A 26 -5.84 -11.16 -0.09
C ILE A 26 -4.67 -10.95 -1.04
N PRO A 27 -4.82 -11.18 -2.36
CA PRO A 27 -3.77 -10.94 -3.32
C PRO A 27 -3.51 -9.43 -3.47
N PHE A 28 -2.25 -9.05 -3.54
CA PHE A 28 -1.83 -7.66 -3.75
C PHE A 28 -0.58 -7.58 -4.63
N SER A 29 -0.43 -6.44 -5.31
CA SER A 29 0.79 -6.07 -6.03
C SER A 29 1.56 -5.03 -5.23
N VAL A 30 2.89 -5.13 -5.24
CA VAL A 30 3.78 -4.15 -4.60
C VAL A 30 4.50 -3.36 -5.68
N ILE A 31 4.53 -2.04 -5.54
CA ILE A 31 5.29 -1.12 -6.39
C ILE A 31 6.28 -0.38 -5.51
N ASP A 32 7.57 -0.55 -5.78
CA ASP A 32 8.63 0.16 -5.07
C ASP A 32 8.83 1.55 -5.68
N ILE A 33 8.39 2.58 -4.96
CA ILE A 33 8.49 3.98 -5.42
C ILE A 33 9.94 4.49 -5.48
N THR A 34 10.90 3.76 -4.91
CA THR A 34 12.33 4.13 -5.00
C THR A 34 12.95 3.70 -6.33
N GLN A 35 12.30 2.80 -7.05
CA GLN A 35 12.75 2.27 -8.33
C GLN A 35 11.85 2.72 -9.50
N ASP A 36 10.71 3.33 -9.20
CA ASP A 36 9.72 3.78 -10.17
C ASP A 36 9.33 5.24 -9.91
N GLU A 37 9.91 6.15 -10.69
CA GLU A 37 9.64 7.59 -10.62
C GLU A 37 8.18 7.91 -10.94
N GLN A 38 7.53 7.17 -11.86
CA GLN A 38 6.12 7.40 -12.18
C GLN A 38 5.23 7.04 -10.99
N ALA A 39 5.52 5.93 -10.31
CA ALA A 39 4.83 5.54 -9.09
C ALA A 39 5.04 6.55 -7.95
N TYR A 40 6.26 7.06 -7.80
CA TYR A 40 6.57 8.12 -6.84
C TYR A 40 5.73 9.38 -7.09
N GLN A 41 5.71 9.88 -8.33
CA GLN A 41 4.94 11.06 -8.71
C GLN A 41 3.43 10.82 -8.58
N HIS A 42 2.95 9.62 -8.87
CA HIS A 42 1.56 9.25 -8.68
C HIS A 42 1.15 9.36 -7.20
N VAL A 43 1.93 8.75 -6.30
CA VAL A 43 1.71 8.83 -4.85
C VAL A 43 1.71 10.28 -4.34
N ARG A 44 2.63 11.11 -4.85
CA ARG A 44 2.69 12.54 -4.53
C ARG A 44 1.46 13.31 -5.03
N THR A 45 0.99 13.01 -6.24
CA THR A 45 -0.19 13.66 -6.84
C THR A 45 -1.47 13.32 -6.07
N LEU A 46 -1.55 12.13 -5.48
CA LEU A 46 -2.63 11.74 -4.55
C LEU A 46 -2.58 12.50 -3.21
N GLY A 47 -1.53 13.30 -2.96
CA GLY A 47 -1.35 14.08 -1.73
C GLY A 47 -0.70 13.31 -0.58
N TYR A 48 -0.26 12.07 -0.82
CA TYR A 48 0.38 11.25 0.20
C TYR A 48 1.86 11.59 0.33
N GLN A 49 2.33 11.64 1.58
CA GLN A 49 3.72 11.98 1.93
C GLN A 49 4.47 10.82 2.57
N GLN A 50 3.79 9.69 2.82
CA GLN A 50 4.36 8.52 3.47
C GLN A 50 3.88 7.23 2.78
N VAL A 51 4.66 6.17 2.99
CA VAL A 51 4.33 4.80 2.56
C VAL A 51 4.14 3.91 3.80
N PRO A 52 3.37 2.80 3.68
CA PRO A 52 2.72 2.28 2.49
C PRO A 52 1.55 3.16 2.02
N VAL A 53 1.35 3.30 0.72
CA VAL A 53 0.05 3.75 0.18
C VAL A 53 -0.66 2.53 -0.38
N VAL A 54 -1.82 2.22 0.17
CA VAL A 54 -2.65 1.10 -0.28
C VAL A 54 -3.78 1.67 -1.12
N VAL A 55 -3.96 1.10 -2.31
CA VAL A 55 -5.10 1.37 -3.19
C VAL A 55 -5.91 0.09 -3.32
N ALA A 56 -7.18 0.15 -2.94
CA ALA A 56 -8.11 -0.97 -2.98
C ALA A 56 -9.42 -0.53 -3.65
N GLY A 57 -9.54 -0.78 -4.95
CA GLY A 57 -10.68 -0.30 -5.73
C GLY A 57 -10.74 1.23 -5.80
N GLN A 58 -11.79 1.83 -5.24
CA GLN A 58 -11.97 3.28 -5.18
C GLN A 58 -11.36 3.92 -3.93
N GLU A 59 -10.96 3.11 -2.95
CA GLU A 59 -10.36 3.61 -1.72
C GLU A 59 -8.84 3.64 -1.82
N SER A 60 -8.25 4.66 -1.21
CA SER A 60 -6.81 4.68 -0.94
C SER A 60 -6.52 5.29 0.42
N TRP A 61 -5.39 4.91 1.00
CA TRP A 61 -4.89 5.50 2.24
C TRP A 61 -3.38 5.34 2.35
N ALA A 62 -2.77 6.18 3.19
CA ALA A 62 -1.36 6.08 3.54
C ALA A 62 -1.15 5.56 4.97
N GLY A 63 0.00 4.92 5.20
CA GLY A 63 0.40 4.33 6.46
C GLY A 63 -0.23 2.97 6.74
N PHE A 64 0.27 2.29 7.77
CA PHE A 64 -0.32 1.05 8.26
C PHE A 64 -1.65 1.32 8.95
N ARG A 65 -2.75 0.84 8.34
CA ARG A 65 -4.13 1.03 8.80
C ARG A 65 -4.83 -0.32 9.01
N PRO A 66 -4.65 -0.97 10.17
CA PRO A 66 -5.22 -2.29 10.44
C PRO A 66 -6.75 -2.29 10.38
N ASP A 67 -7.39 -1.18 10.73
CA ASP A 67 -8.84 -1.00 10.61
C ASP A 67 -9.33 -1.11 9.16
N LYS A 68 -8.67 -0.42 8.22
CA LYS A 68 -9.00 -0.49 6.80
C LYS A 68 -8.66 -1.85 6.19
N LEU A 69 -7.51 -2.41 6.55
CA LEU A 69 -7.08 -3.74 6.10
C LEU A 69 -8.01 -4.86 6.61
N ALA A 70 -8.57 -4.70 7.82
CA ALA A 70 -9.54 -5.64 8.38
C ALA A 70 -10.87 -5.62 7.62
N ALA A 71 -11.27 -4.49 7.05
CA ALA A 71 -12.50 -4.35 6.27
C ALA A 71 -12.42 -4.92 4.85
N LEU A 72 -11.22 -5.20 4.33
CA LEU A 72 -11.06 -5.81 3.00
C LEU A 72 -11.50 -7.28 3.02
N GLY A 73 -12.40 -7.69 2.13
CA GLY A 73 -12.92 -9.04 2.03
C GLY A 73 -13.65 -9.25 0.71
#